data_AF-A0A7C2VI14-F1
#
_entry.id   AF-A0A7C2VI14-F1
#
_cell.length_a   1.000
_cell.length_b   1.000
_cell.length_c   1.000
_cell.angle_alpha   90.00
_cell.angle_beta   90.00
_cell.angle_gamma   90.00
#
_symmetry.space_group_name_H-M   'P 1'
#
loop_
_entity.id
_entity.type
_entity.pdbx_description
1 polymer ?
#
loop_
_entity_poly.entity_id
_entity_poly.type
_entity_poly.pdbx_seq_one_letter_code
_entity_poly.pdbx_strand_id
1 'polypeptide(L)'
;MGGVTRKIEGFFDLCRTRGLTGQQGVIIPKANVKHLMLRDDVVEAVRQGRFHIWAVETIDQGIEVLTGVPAGKRRADGTWEEGTVNARVDRKLQEYAERLKRFGRGIERVERAVEPAEVDPRAPRVPPDGDERRRRARS
;
A
#
# COMPACT_ATOMS: atom_id res chain seq x y z
N MET A 1 4.56 -27.78 2.65
CA MET A 1 5.31 -26.93 3.62
C MET A 1 6.14 -27.83 4.54
N GLY A 2 7.26 -28.35 4.08
CA GLY A 2 8.23 -29.01 4.96
C GLY A 2 9.09 -27.98 5.68
N GLY A 3 9.39 -28.18 6.96
CA GLY A 3 10.32 -27.31 7.71
C GLY A 3 9.70 -26.23 8.60
N VAL A 4 8.41 -26.32 8.94
CA VAL A 4 7.77 -25.38 9.90
C VAL A 4 8.47 -25.47 11.25
N THR A 5 8.67 -26.68 11.78
CA THR A 5 9.45 -26.93 13.01
C THR A 5 10.82 -26.24 12.98
N ARG A 6 11.59 -26.45 11.91
CA ARG A 6 12.93 -25.85 11.76
C ARG A 6 12.89 -24.33 11.76
N LYS A 7 11.87 -23.72 11.15
CA LYS A 7 11.68 -22.26 11.15
C LYS A 7 11.36 -21.72 12.53
N ILE A 8 10.48 -22.41 13.27
CA ILE A 8 10.13 -22.04 14.65
C ILE A 8 11.38 -22.08 15.52
N GLU A 9 12.12 -23.20 15.47
CA GLU A 9 13.33 -23.40 16.26
C GLU A 9 14.43 -22.39 15.92
N GLY A 10 14.69 -22.15 14.62
CA GLY A 10 15.67 -21.17 14.20
C GLY A 10 15.32 -19.74 14.65
N PHE A 11 14.04 -19.36 14.62
CA PHE A 11 13.61 -18.07 15.15
C PHE A 11 13.72 -18.01 16.68
N PHE A 12 13.33 -19.08 17.38
CA PHE A 12 13.50 -19.19 18.82
C PHE A 12 14.97 -19.03 19.25
N ASP A 13 15.90 -19.71 18.57
CA ASP A 13 17.33 -19.61 18.85
C ASP A 13 17.84 -18.16 18.66
N LEU A 14 17.35 -17.48 17.63
CA LEU A 14 17.65 -16.07 17.39
C LEU A 14 17.10 -15.15 18.49
N CYS A 15 15.88 -15.39 18.96
CA CYS A 15 15.30 -14.63 20.08
C CYS A 15 16.04 -14.92 21.39
N ARG A 16 16.42 -16.18 21.64
CA ARG A 16 17.15 -16.60 22.84
C ARG A 16 18.53 -15.94 22.92
N THR A 17 19.28 -15.94 21.82
CA THR A 17 20.61 -15.28 21.78
C THR A 17 20.55 -13.77 22.01
N ARG A 18 19.42 -13.13 21.69
CA ARG A 18 19.17 -11.70 21.94
C ARG A 18 18.47 -11.40 23.27
N GLY A 19 18.10 -12.43 24.03
CA GLY A 19 17.27 -12.31 25.23
C GLY A 19 15.77 -12.42 24.93
N LEU A 20 15.13 -13.42 25.54
CA LEU A 20 13.67 -13.58 25.48
C LEU A 20 13.00 -12.52 26.38
N THR A 21 12.09 -11.73 25.79
CA THR A 21 11.29 -10.71 26.49
C THR A 21 9.92 -11.23 26.88
N GLY A 22 9.54 -12.42 26.40
CA GLY A 22 8.20 -12.97 26.60
C GLY A 22 7.16 -12.44 25.62
N GLN A 23 7.55 -11.63 24.64
CA GLN A 23 6.65 -11.14 23.60
C GLN A 23 6.93 -11.78 22.23
N GLN A 24 8.06 -12.46 22.09
CA GLN A 24 8.44 -13.08 20.83
C GLN A 24 7.61 -14.33 20.54
N GLY A 25 7.36 -14.58 19.27
CA GLY A 25 6.66 -15.78 18.84
C GLY A 25 6.53 -15.87 17.33
N VAL A 26 5.83 -16.89 16.88
CA VAL A 26 5.63 -17.21 15.47
C VAL A 26 4.17 -17.49 15.18
N ILE A 27 3.71 -17.04 14.01
CA ILE A 27 2.39 -17.37 13.47
C ILE A 27 2.56 -18.53 12.50
N ILE A 28 1.71 -19.55 12.62
CA ILE A 28 1.71 -20.72 11.74
C ILE A 28 0.30 -21.02 11.22
N PRO A 29 0.18 -21.62 10.01
CA PRO A 29 -1.09 -22.18 9.57
C PRO A 29 -1.56 -23.30 10.50
N LYS A 30 -2.84 -23.30 10.89
CA LYS A 30 -3.44 -24.34 11.73
C LYS A 30 -3.24 -25.75 11.16
N ALA A 31 -3.22 -25.89 9.84
CA ALA A 31 -2.96 -27.15 9.15
C ALA A 31 -1.60 -27.80 9.52
N ASN A 32 -0.63 -27.01 9.97
CA ASN A 32 0.71 -27.50 10.30
C ASN A 32 0.84 -27.96 11.77
N VAL A 33 -0.16 -27.71 12.63
CA VAL A 33 -0.10 -28.04 14.07
C VAL A 33 0.15 -29.52 14.29
N LYS A 34 -0.52 -30.40 13.54
CA LYS A 34 -0.37 -31.86 13.60
C LYS A 34 1.01 -32.38 13.19
N HIS A 35 1.85 -31.52 12.62
CA HIS A 35 3.21 -31.86 12.15
C HIS A 35 4.30 -31.24 13.03
N LEU A 36 3.94 -30.54 14.10
CA LEU A 36 4.90 -29.94 15.01
C LEU A 36 5.47 -31.01 15.95
N MET A 37 6.78 -31.14 15.92
CA MET A 37 7.58 -31.88 16.89
C MET A 37 8.72 -30.96 17.30
N LEU A 38 8.46 -30.12 18.29
CA LEU A 38 9.40 -29.10 18.77
C LEU A 38 10.33 -29.71 19.81
N ARG A 39 11.57 -29.19 19.87
CA ARG A 39 12.48 -29.48 20.99
C ARG A 39 11.88 -29.07 22.34
N ASP A 40 12.27 -29.78 23.39
CA ASP A 40 11.80 -29.53 24.76
C ASP A 40 12.09 -28.10 25.25
N ASP A 41 13.19 -27.50 24.82
CA ASP A 41 13.56 -26.13 25.20
C ASP A 41 12.58 -25.07 24.66
N VAL A 42 12.06 -25.29 23.46
CA VAL A 42 11.00 -24.46 22.87
C VAL A 42 9.69 -24.69 23.61
N VAL A 43 9.33 -25.95 23.89
CA VAL A 43 8.09 -26.29 24.60
C VAL A 43 8.07 -25.67 25.99
N GLU A 44 9.16 -25.75 26.74
CA GLU A 44 9.22 -25.16 28.08
C GLU A 44 9.18 -23.64 28.02
N ALA A 45 9.85 -22.99 27.05
CA ALA A 45 9.74 -21.55 26.87
C ALA A 45 8.30 -21.10 26.56
N VAL A 46 7.56 -21.88 25.77
CA VAL A 46 6.13 -21.65 25.51
C VAL A 46 5.31 -21.85 26.78
N ARG A 47 5.56 -22.92 27.53
CA ARG A 47 4.87 -23.20 28.80
C ARG A 47 5.07 -22.10 29.85
N GLN A 48 6.25 -21.49 29.86
CA GLN A 48 6.61 -20.37 30.74
C GLN A 48 6.13 -19.00 30.22
N GLY A 49 5.45 -18.95 29.06
CA GLY A 49 5.00 -17.69 28.44
C GLY A 49 6.15 -16.82 27.91
N ARG A 50 7.34 -17.39 27.74
CA ARG A 50 8.54 -16.67 27.27
C ARG A 50 8.67 -16.63 25.75
N PHE A 51 7.89 -17.46 25.06
CA PHE A 51 7.80 -17.53 23.61
C PHE A 51 6.40 -18.00 23.21
N HIS A 52 5.91 -17.59 22.04
CA HIS A 52 4.52 -17.85 21.64
C HIS A 52 4.43 -18.52 20.26
N ILE A 53 3.44 -19.39 20.08
CA ILE A 53 3.15 -20.01 18.78
C ILE A 53 1.65 -19.85 18.53
N TRP A 54 1.28 -19.00 17.58
CA TRP A 54 -0.11 -18.72 17.22
C TRP A 54 -0.51 -19.50 15.97
N ALA A 55 -1.45 -20.42 16.12
CA ALA A 55 -2.02 -21.15 14.99
C ALA A 55 -3.24 -20.41 14.42
N VAL A 56 -3.17 -20.01 13.16
CA VAL A 56 -4.24 -19.25 12.47
C VAL A 56 -4.77 -20.00 11.26
N GLU A 57 -6.06 -19.82 10.98
CA GLU A 57 -6.77 -20.36 9.82
C GLU A 57 -6.88 -19.34 8.69
N THR A 58 -7.00 -18.05 9.03
CA THR A 58 -7.22 -16.97 8.07
C THR A 58 -6.16 -15.88 8.20
N ILE A 59 -6.00 -15.09 7.13
CA ILE A 59 -5.13 -13.92 7.12
C ILE A 59 -5.59 -12.90 8.17
N ASP A 60 -6.92 -12.75 8.35
CA ASP A 60 -7.53 -11.85 9.33
C ASP A 60 -7.09 -12.18 10.77
N GLN A 61 -7.07 -13.46 11.15
CA GLN A 61 -6.55 -13.86 12.46
C GLN A 61 -5.05 -13.52 12.60
N GLY A 62 -4.28 -13.69 11.53
CA GLY A 62 -2.86 -13.33 11.52
C GLY A 62 -2.62 -11.83 11.71
N ILE A 63 -3.39 -10.98 11.02
CA ILE A 63 -3.23 -9.52 11.13
C ILE A 63 -3.66 -9.01 12.52
N GLU A 64 -4.64 -9.64 13.14
CA GLU A 64 -5.06 -9.33 14.51
C GLU A 64 -3.94 -9.61 15.51
N VAL A 65 -3.27 -10.76 15.41
CA VAL A 65 -2.11 -11.10 16.25
C VAL A 65 -0.96 -10.10 16.06
N LEU A 66 -0.68 -9.69 14.82
CA LEU A 66 0.43 -8.78 14.52
C LEU A 66 0.17 -7.33 14.93
N THR A 67 -1.07 -6.87 14.84
CA THR A 67 -1.41 -5.46 15.04
C THR A 67 -2.08 -5.16 16.37
N GLY A 68 -2.63 -6.17 17.05
CA GLY A 68 -3.48 -6.00 18.22
C GLY A 68 -4.82 -5.31 17.94
N VAL A 69 -5.19 -5.17 16.65
CA VAL A 69 -6.42 -4.50 16.21
C VAL A 69 -7.27 -5.53 15.46
N PRO A 70 -8.61 -5.58 15.68
CA PRO A 70 -9.50 -6.45 14.93
C PRO A 70 -9.34 -6.25 13.41
N ALA A 71 -9.36 -7.34 12.63
CA ALA A 71 -9.25 -7.27 11.18
C ALA A 71 -10.46 -6.51 10.60
N GLY A 72 -11.65 -6.81 11.12
CA GLY A 72 -12.92 -6.19 10.77
C GLY A 72 -13.61 -6.84 9.60
N LYS A 73 -14.94 -6.96 9.70
CA LYS A 73 -15.80 -7.56 8.68
C LYS A 73 -16.35 -6.51 7.73
N ARG A 74 -16.61 -6.96 6.50
CA ARG A 74 -17.32 -6.17 5.49
C ARG A 74 -18.82 -6.22 5.76
N ARG A 75 -19.47 -5.07 5.78
CA ARG A 75 -20.91 -4.89 5.96
C ARG A 75 -21.65 -5.00 4.62
N ALA A 76 -22.98 -5.13 4.70
CA ALA A 76 -23.85 -5.27 3.53
C ALA A 76 -23.83 -4.04 2.60
N ASP A 77 -23.59 -2.85 3.16
CA ASP A 77 -23.45 -1.59 2.41
C ASP A 77 -22.08 -1.45 1.72
N GLY A 78 -21.21 -2.45 1.84
CA GLY A 78 -19.88 -2.48 1.26
C GLY A 78 -18.80 -1.82 2.13
N THR A 79 -19.16 -1.20 3.25
CA THR A 79 -18.22 -0.58 4.20
C THR A 79 -17.57 -1.61 5.13
N TRP A 80 -16.54 -1.20 5.86
CA TRP A 80 -15.84 -2.03 6.84
C TRP A 80 -16.11 -1.55 8.26
N GLU A 81 -16.11 -2.48 9.22
CA GLU A 81 -16.22 -2.17 10.65
C GLU A 81 -15.25 -1.08 11.09
N GLU A 82 -15.74 -0.05 11.79
CA GLU A 82 -14.90 1.09 12.16
C GLU A 82 -13.83 0.70 13.17
N GLY A 83 -12.70 1.40 13.13
CA GLY A 83 -11.56 1.15 14.03
C GLY A 83 -10.68 -0.05 13.65
N THR A 84 -11.14 -0.90 12.71
CA THR A 84 -10.48 -2.14 12.31
C THR A 84 -9.36 -1.95 11.28
N VAL A 85 -8.54 -2.97 11.07
CA VAL A 85 -7.45 -2.93 10.08
C VAL A 85 -8.01 -2.75 8.67
N ASN A 86 -9.02 -3.54 8.27
CA ASN A 86 -9.58 -3.49 6.93
C ASN A 86 -10.24 -2.14 6.63
N ALA A 87 -10.87 -1.49 7.61
CA ALA A 87 -11.37 -0.12 7.43
C ALA A 87 -10.25 0.91 7.18
N ARG A 88 -9.10 0.78 7.86
CA ARG A 88 -7.94 1.65 7.62
C ARG A 88 -7.34 1.43 6.24
N VAL A 89 -7.25 0.17 5.81
CA VAL A 89 -6.78 -0.20 4.46
C VAL A 89 -7.71 0.37 3.40
N ASP A 90 -9.02 0.15 3.52
CA ASP A 90 -10.03 0.63 2.57
C ASP A 90 -9.98 2.14 2.40
N ARG A 91 -9.97 2.90 3.52
CA ARG A 91 -9.80 4.36 3.50
C ARG A 91 -8.53 4.78 2.76
N LYS A 92 -7.41 4.09 3.00
CA LYS A 92 -6.13 4.42 2.34
C LYS A 92 -6.15 4.14 0.85
N LEU A 93 -6.77 3.04 0.44
CA LEU A 93 -6.95 2.70 -0.97
C LEU A 93 -7.85 3.71 -1.68
N GLN A 94 -8.92 4.18 -1.05
CA GLN A 94 -9.76 5.25 -1.57
C GLN A 94 -8.99 6.57 -1.74
N GLU A 95 -8.18 6.96 -0.74
CA GLU A 95 -7.30 8.13 -0.85
C GLU A 95 -6.35 8.04 -2.05
N TYR A 96 -5.74 6.87 -2.27
CA TYR A 96 -4.85 6.62 -3.41
C TYR A 96 -5.60 6.69 -4.73
N ALA A 97 -6.78 6.08 -4.82
CA ALA A 97 -7.62 6.14 -6.01
C ALA A 97 -7.99 7.59 -6.36
N GLU A 98 -8.38 8.41 -5.39
CA GLU A 98 -8.72 9.82 -5.62
C GLU A 98 -7.51 10.68 -6.00
N ARG A 99 -6.32 10.37 -5.48
CA ARG A 99 -5.08 11.03 -5.94
C ARG A 99 -4.81 10.69 -7.41
N LEU A 100 -4.85 9.41 -7.77
CA LEU A 100 -4.61 8.97 -9.16
C LEU A 100 -5.62 9.59 -10.14
N LYS A 101 -6.91 9.63 -9.80
CA LYS A 101 -7.93 10.30 -10.63
C LYS A 101 -7.68 11.80 -10.79
N ARG A 102 -7.16 12.49 -9.77
CA ARG A 102 -6.82 13.92 -9.87
C ARG A 102 -5.61 14.15 -10.77
N PHE A 103 -4.60 13.29 -10.70
CA PHE A 103 -3.45 13.34 -11.61
C PHE A 103 -3.88 13.10 -13.07
N GLY A 104 -4.68 12.07 -13.34
CA GLY A 104 -5.20 11.81 -14.69
C GLY A 104 -6.01 12.97 -15.25
N ARG A 105 -6.96 13.52 -14.47
CA ARG A 105 -7.73 14.72 -14.86
C ARG A 105 -6.86 15.96 -15.06
N GLY A 106 -5.74 16.07 -14.35
CA GLY A 106 -4.76 17.14 -14.56
C GLY A 106 -4.05 17.02 -15.91
N ILE A 107 -3.66 15.81 -16.28
CA ILE A 107 -3.02 15.52 -17.58
C ILE A 107 -3.99 15.79 -18.73
N GLU A 108 -5.22 15.25 -18.67
CA GLU A 108 -6.26 15.50 -19.70
C GLU A 108 -6.55 17.00 -19.87
N ARG A 109 -6.55 17.76 -18.76
CA ARG A 109 -6.80 19.21 -18.79
C ARG A 109 -5.62 19.98 -19.40
N VAL A 110 -4.39 19.53 -19.17
CA VAL A 110 -3.19 20.10 -19.81
C VAL A 110 -3.17 19.75 -21.30
N GLU A 111 -3.41 18.50 -21.69
CA GLU A 111 -3.46 18.09 -23.11
C GLU A 111 -4.50 18.90 -23.88
N ARG A 112 -5.73 19.04 -23.35
CA ARG A 112 -6.78 19.86 -23.98
C ARG A 112 -6.43 21.35 -24.05
N ALA A 113 -5.62 21.87 -23.14
CA ALA A 113 -5.18 23.27 -23.15
C ALA A 113 -4.00 23.53 -24.10
N VAL A 114 -3.30 22.47 -24.52
CA VAL A 114 -2.13 22.54 -25.42
C VAL A 114 -2.50 22.16 -26.85
N GLU A 115 -3.73 21.67 -27.12
CA GLU A 115 -4.22 21.50 -28.49
C GLU A 115 -4.25 22.86 -29.22
N PRO A 116 -3.51 23.02 -30.32
CA PRO A 116 -3.50 24.26 -31.06
C PRO A 116 -4.87 24.49 -31.70
N ALA A 117 -5.41 25.71 -31.56
CA ALA A 117 -6.57 26.14 -32.33
C ALA A 117 -6.28 25.89 -33.82
N GLU A 118 -7.18 25.16 -34.51
CA GLU A 118 -7.09 24.94 -35.94
C GLU A 118 -6.77 26.27 -36.64
N VAL A 119 -5.64 26.32 -37.32
CA VAL A 119 -5.27 27.46 -38.16
C VAL A 119 -6.28 27.50 -39.30
N ASP A 120 -7.20 28.47 -39.27
CA ASP A 120 -8.15 28.69 -40.35
C ASP A 120 -7.37 28.90 -41.67
N PRO A 121 -7.43 27.97 -42.63
CA PRO A 121 -6.69 28.07 -43.89
C PRO A 121 -7.17 29.23 -44.77
N ARG A 122 -8.26 29.93 -44.38
CA ARG A 122 -8.81 31.10 -45.08
C ARG A 122 -8.39 32.43 -44.48
N ALA A 123 -7.60 32.44 -43.40
CA ALA A 123 -7.09 33.67 -42.81
C ALA A 123 -6.21 34.42 -43.83
N PRO A 124 -6.53 35.69 -44.16
CA PRO A 124 -5.79 36.42 -45.18
C PRO A 124 -4.34 36.65 -44.73
N ARG A 125 -3.38 36.26 -45.56
CA ARG A 125 -1.96 36.55 -45.35
C ARG A 125 -1.75 38.06 -45.51
N VAL A 126 -1.43 38.74 -44.42
CA VAL A 126 -1.01 40.15 -44.46
C VAL A 126 0.32 40.20 -45.23
N PRO A 127 0.41 40.90 -46.37
CA PRO A 127 1.67 41.04 -47.07
C PRO A 127 2.64 41.90 -46.25
N PRO A 128 3.96 41.67 -46.34
CA PRO A 128 4.93 42.54 -45.69
C PRO A 128 4.93 43.90 -46.40
N ASP A 129 4.62 44.98 -45.67
CA ASP A 129 4.65 46.35 -46.18
C ASP A 129 6.07 46.70 -46.67
N GLY A 130 6.20 46.80 -47.99
CA GLY A 130 7.38 47.27 -48.70
C GLY A 130 7.14 48.63 -49.34
N ASP A 131 7.78 49.63 -48.74
CA ASP A 131 8.40 50.80 -49.38
C ASP A 131 7.52 51.96 -49.89
N GLU A 132 7.74 53.16 -49.33
CA GLU A 132 8.43 54.27 -50.01
C GLU A 132 8.07 55.66 -49.44
N ARG A 133 9.13 56.38 -49.06
CA ARG A 133 9.39 57.79 -49.35
C ARG A 133 8.16 58.72 -49.57
N ARG A 134 7.88 59.58 -48.58
CA ARG A 134 7.77 61.06 -48.72
C ARG A 134 7.18 61.69 -47.46
N ARG A 135 7.99 62.49 -46.77
CA ARG A 135 7.61 63.83 -46.25
C ARG A 135 8.89 64.60 -45.91
N ARG A 136 9.29 65.44 -46.87
CA ARG A 136 10.22 66.55 -46.67
C ARG A 136 9.53 67.63 -45.80
N ALA A 137 10.36 68.38 -45.07
CA ALA A 137 10.36 69.84 -44.92
C ALA A 137 10.13 70.40 -43.49
N ARG A 138 11.08 71.28 -43.12
CA ARG A 138 11.11 72.31 -42.05
C ARG A 138 11.51 71.73 -40.67
N SER A 139 12.54 72.20 -39.98
CA SER A 139 13.26 73.48 -40.03
C SER A 139 14.72 73.34 -39.57
#